data_AF-A0A2W6IFA1-F1
#
_entry.id   AF-A0A2W6IFA1-F1
#
_cell.length_a   1.000
_cell.length_b   1.000
_cell.length_c   1.000
_cell.angle_alpha   90.00
_cell.angle_beta   90.00
_cell.angle_gamma   90.00
#
_symmetry.space_group_name_H-M   'P 1'
#
loop_
_entity.id
_entity.type
_entity.pdbx_description
1 polymer ?
#
loop_
_entity_poly.entity_id
_entity_poly.type
_entity_poly.pdbx_seq_one_letter_code
_entity_poly.pdbx_strand_id
1 'polypeptide(L)'
;MKKLVFSLVVLLVLLGAKAVIGQDFKDQNLKHLVIGKTTLSEAAALLEAPPLRSSVGASGATGYTWQYIQSKASLWTGNVRSSSKQVILVFNTDGTFQRIFQMDGIQLSPEDLERLFSRPAAEHAHRQRNQGDLRAIAD
;
A
#
# COMPACT_ATOMS: atom_id res chain seq x y z
N MET A 1 -31.41 -28.14 30.47
CA MET A 1 -31.40 -27.57 29.10
C MET A 1 -31.47 -26.03 29.09
N LYS A 2 -32.38 -25.36 29.81
CA LYS A 2 -32.47 -23.87 29.84
C LYS A 2 -31.16 -23.12 30.22
N LYS A 3 -30.38 -23.63 31.17
CA LYS A 3 -29.12 -23.01 31.62
C LYS A 3 -28.02 -23.05 30.55
N LEU A 4 -27.96 -24.12 29.76
CA LEU A 4 -27.00 -24.27 28.66
C LEU A 4 -27.32 -23.32 27.50
N VAL A 5 -28.61 -23.16 27.18
CA VAL A 5 -29.05 -22.20 26.15
C VAL A 5 -28.73 -20.77 26.58
N PHE A 6 -28.94 -20.43 27.85
CA PHE A 6 -28.62 -19.10 28.37
C PHE A 6 -27.12 -18.80 28.34
N SER A 7 -26.27 -19.75 28.76
CA SER A 7 -24.81 -19.61 28.64
C SER A 7 -24.33 -19.52 27.20
N LEU A 8 -24.95 -20.24 26.26
CA LEU A 8 -24.61 -20.17 24.84
C LEU A 8 -24.94 -18.79 24.25
N VAL A 9 -26.10 -18.23 24.60
CA VAL A 9 -26.52 -16.89 24.17
C VAL A 9 -25.60 -15.82 24.76
N VAL A 10 -25.25 -15.91 26.05
CA VAL A 10 -24.31 -14.98 26.68
C VAL A 10 -22.91 -15.08 26.06
N LEU A 11 -22.44 -16.28 25.73
CA LEU A 11 -21.16 -16.49 25.06
C LEU A 11 -21.15 -15.89 23.64
N LEU A 12 -22.25 -16.03 22.90
CA LEU A 12 -22.43 -15.42 21.57
C LEU A 12 -22.42 -13.88 21.62
N VAL A 13 -23.03 -13.29 22.66
CA VAL A 13 -23.03 -11.82 22.85
C VAL A 13 -21.64 -11.28 23.22
N LEU A 14 -20.77 -12.11 23.82
CA LEU A 14 -19.42 -11.71 24.21
C LEU A 14 -18.39 -11.80 23.08
N LEU A 15 -18.73 -12.43 21.95
CA LEU A 15 -17.89 -12.47 20.75
C LEU A 15 -17.99 -11.12 20.02
N GLY A 16 -17.24 -10.12 20.48
CA GLY A 16 -17.10 -8.84 19.78
C GLY A 16 -16.68 -9.06 18.32
N ALA A 17 -17.43 -8.49 17.38
CA ALA A 17 -17.13 -8.61 15.95
C ALA A 17 -15.80 -7.91 15.62
N LYS A 18 -14.82 -8.68 15.13
CA LYS A 18 -13.59 -8.15 14.55
C LYS A 18 -13.61 -8.45 13.06
N ALA A 19 -13.67 -7.40 12.25
CA ALA A 19 -13.53 -7.50 10.81
C ALA A 19 -12.14 -6.99 10.42
N VAL A 20 -11.39 -7.82 9.69
CA VAL A 20 -10.09 -7.45 9.12
C VAL A 20 -10.18 -7.67 7.62
N ILE A 21 -9.80 -6.65 6.85
CA ILE A 21 -9.69 -6.72 5.38
C ILE A 21 -8.23 -6.53 5.02
N GLY A 22 -7.70 -7.47 4.23
CA GLY A 22 -6.32 -7.45 3.74
C GLY A 22 -5.28 -7.80 4.81
N GLN A 23 -4.00 -7.62 4.44
CA GLN A 23 -2.85 -7.87 5.29
C GLN A 23 -2.22 -6.53 5.70
N ASP A 24 -1.80 -6.42 6.96
CA ASP A 24 -1.05 -5.26 7.42
C ASP A 24 0.30 -5.20 6.69
N PHE A 25 0.74 -4.00 6.32
CA PHE A 25 1.93 -3.79 5.50
C PHE A 25 2.79 -2.65 6.06
N LYS A 26 4.10 -2.71 5.85
CA LYS A 26 5.05 -1.72 6.36
C LYS A 26 5.05 -0.46 5.50
N ASP A 27 4.11 0.43 5.75
CA ASP A 27 3.93 1.69 5.02
C ASP A 27 5.14 2.65 5.15
N GLN A 28 5.86 2.61 6.26
CA GLN A 28 7.13 3.32 6.46
C GLN A 28 8.25 2.91 5.47
N ASN A 29 8.11 1.77 4.79
CA ASN A 29 9.07 1.32 3.78
C ASN A 29 8.75 1.85 2.37
N LEU A 30 7.63 2.57 2.18
CA LEU A 30 7.29 3.19 0.89
C LEU A 30 8.35 4.19 0.41
N LYS A 31 9.09 4.83 1.33
CA LYS A 31 10.23 5.69 1.00
C LYS A 31 11.35 4.97 0.24
N HIS A 32 11.47 3.65 0.38
CA HIS A 32 12.49 2.86 -0.30
C HIS A 32 12.10 2.50 -1.75
N LEU A 33 10.88 2.79 -2.18
CA LEU A 33 10.48 2.61 -3.57
C LEU A 33 11.27 3.55 -4.47
N VAL A 34 11.87 3.02 -5.54
CA VAL A 34 12.65 3.77 -6.52
C VAL A 34 11.93 3.73 -7.87
N ILE A 35 11.56 4.91 -8.36
CA ILE A 35 10.89 5.09 -9.65
C ILE A 35 11.78 4.55 -10.79
N GLY A 36 11.18 3.75 -11.67
CA GLY A 36 11.82 3.13 -12.82
C GLY A 36 12.76 1.96 -12.47
N LYS A 37 12.87 1.57 -11.19
CA LYS A 37 13.72 0.45 -10.77
C LYS A 37 12.97 -0.60 -9.97
N THR A 38 12.20 -0.17 -8.98
CA THR A 38 11.56 -1.11 -8.06
C THR A 38 10.54 -1.97 -8.79
N THR A 39 10.70 -3.29 -8.71
CA THR A 39 9.74 -4.23 -9.31
C THR A 39 8.58 -4.53 -8.36
N LEU A 40 7.53 -5.19 -8.86
CA LEU A 40 6.43 -5.63 -8.00
C LEU A 40 6.90 -6.55 -6.87
N SER A 41 7.81 -7.48 -7.17
CA SER A 41 8.34 -8.43 -6.18
C SER A 41 9.15 -7.72 -5.10
N GLU A 42 9.97 -6.74 -5.49
CA GLU A 42 10.71 -5.90 -4.55
C GLU A 42 9.77 -5.03 -3.71
N ALA A 43 8.74 -4.43 -4.31
CA ALA A 43 7.74 -3.66 -3.57
C ALA A 43 7.00 -4.53 -2.55
N ALA A 44 6.60 -5.76 -2.92
CA ALA A 44 5.98 -6.70 -1.99
C ALA A 44 6.93 -7.13 -0.86
N ALA A 45 8.22 -7.30 -1.16
CA ALA A 45 9.23 -7.59 -0.15
C ALA A 45 9.46 -6.40 0.79
N LEU A 46 9.54 -5.17 0.26
CA LEU A 46 9.68 -3.94 1.04
C LEU A 46 8.48 -3.71 1.96
N LEU A 47 7.27 -3.95 1.46
CA LEU A 47 6.03 -3.79 2.23
C LEU A 47 5.72 -4.97 3.14
N GLU A 48 6.50 -6.06 3.04
CA GLU A 48 6.32 -7.33 3.75
C GLU A 48 4.89 -7.92 3.59
N ALA A 49 4.26 -7.59 2.47
CA ALA A 49 2.90 -8.00 2.17
C ALA A 49 2.69 -8.06 0.64
N PRO A 50 1.96 -9.07 0.13
CA PRO A 50 1.51 -9.06 -1.25
C PRO A 50 0.40 -8.01 -1.46
N PRO A 51 0.21 -7.51 -2.69
CA PRO A 51 -0.90 -6.63 -3.01
C PRO A 51 -2.22 -7.39 -2.87
N LEU A 52 -3.26 -6.71 -2.38
CA LEU A 52 -4.60 -7.26 -2.24
C LEU A 52 -5.31 -7.38 -3.59
N ARG A 53 -5.10 -6.41 -4.48
CA ARG A 53 -5.75 -6.35 -5.80
C ARG A 53 -4.80 -5.76 -6.84
N SER A 54 -5.06 -6.09 -8.10
CA SER A 54 -4.42 -5.49 -9.27
C SER A 54 -5.48 -4.97 -10.24
N SER A 55 -5.20 -3.85 -10.91
CA SER A 55 -6.05 -3.28 -11.95
C SER A 55 -5.19 -2.76 -13.09
N VAL A 56 -5.56 -3.07 -14.32
CA VAL A 56 -4.89 -2.53 -15.52
C VAL A 56 -5.55 -1.20 -15.88
N GLY A 57 -4.75 -0.15 -16.00
CA GLY A 57 -5.19 1.17 -16.43
C GLY A 57 -5.28 1.28 -17.95
N ALA A 58 -5.95 2.33 -18.45
CA ALA A 58 -6.11 2.58 -19.88
C ALA A 58 -4.76 2.77 -20.63
N SER A 59 -3.70 3.16 -19.93
CA SER A 59 -2.34 3.28 -20.47
C SER A 59 -1.56 1.95 -20.56
N GLY A 60 -2.16 0.83 -20.15
CA GLY A 60 -1.48 -0.47 -20.02
C GLY A 60 -0.64 -0.62 -18.73
N ALA A 61 -0.48 0.46 -17.96
CA ALA A 61 0.14 0.40 -16.64
C ALA A 61 -0.73 -0.40 -15.66
N THR A 62 -0.11 -1.15 -14.75
CA THR A 62 -0.82 -1.95 -13.75
C THR A 62 -0.74 -1.29 -12.38
N GLY A 63 -1.90 -0.97 -11.80
CA GLY A 63 -2.03 -0.53 -10.41
C GLY A 63 -2.17 -1.73 -9.48
N TYR A 64 -1.37 -1.78 -8.42
CA TYR A 64 -1.46 -2.76 -7.35
C TYR A 64 -1.84 -2.07 -6.05
N THR A 65 -2.85 -2.62 -5.37
CA THR A 65 -3.44 -2.03 -4.17
C THR A 65 -3.04 -2.82 -2.94
N TRP A 66 -2.40 -2.16 -1.99
CA TRP A 66 -2.28 -2.64 -0.61
C TRP A 66 -3.34 -1.94 0.22
N GLN A 67 -4.12 -2.72 0.96
CA GLN A 67 -5.18 -2.20 1.80
C GLN A 67 -5.23 -3.02 3.08
N TYR A 68 -5.27 -2.32 4.21
CA TYR A 68 -5.47 -2.90 5.52
C TYR A 68 -6.55 -2.12 6.24
N ILE A 69 -7.64 -2.81 6.59
CA ILE A 69 -8.72 -2.24 7.40
C ILE A 69 -8.94 -3.15 8.59
N GLN A 70 -8.84 -2.60 9.80
CA GLN A 70 -9.15 -3.29 11.04
C GLN A 70 -10.26 -2.53 11.77
N SER A 71 -11.40 -3.21 11.92
CA SER A 71 -12.53 -2.73 12.72
C SER A 71 -12.67 -3.60 13.97
N LYS A 72 -12.63 -2.94 15.13
CA LYS A 72 -12.88 -3.57 16.43
C LYS A 72 -14.12 -2.92 17.05
N ALA A 73 -15.20 -3.69 17.14
CA ALA A 73 -16.40 -3.30 17.86
C ALA A 73 -16.39 -3.92 19.27
N SER A 74 -16.56 -3.09 20.29
CA SER A 74 -16.77 -3.53 21.67
C SER A 74 -18.24 -3.41 22.00
N LEU A 75 -18.94 -4.54 22.07
CA LEU A 75 -20.36 -4.60 22.43
C LEU A 75 -20.62 -4.16 23.89
N TRP A 76 -19.59 -4.19 24.75
CA TRP A 76 -19.67 -3.77 26.14
C TRP A 76 -19.59 -2.26 26.34
N THR A 77 -18.72 -1.59 25.57
CA THR A 77 -18.49 -0.14 25.72
C THR A 77 -19.23 0.70 24.68
N GLY A 78 -19.89 0.06 23.71
CA GLY A 78 -20.51 0.74 22.56
C GLY A 78 -19.51 1.40 21.60
N ASN A 79 -18.20 1.30 21.87
CA ASN A 79 -17.18 1.95 21.06
C ASN A 79 -16.77 1.07 19.87
N VAL A 80 -16.72 1.70 18.71
CA VAL A 80 -16.17 1.14 17.48
C VAL A 80 -14.89 1.89 17.15
N ARG A 81 -13.76 1.17 17.08
CA ARG A 81 -12.49 1.73 16.60
C ARG A 81 -12.17 1.12 15.26
N SER A 82 -12.04 1.98 14.24
CA SER A 82 -11.59 1.60 12.91
C SER A 82 -10.21 2.19 12.65
N SER A 83 -9.33 1.40 12.06
CA SER A 83 -8.05 1.84 11.52
C SER A 83 -7.95 1.33 10.09
N SER A 84 -7.70 2.22 9.16
CA SER A 84 -7.59 1.93 7.73
C SER A 84 -6.32 2.55 7.19
N LYS A 85 -5.61 1.81 6.34
CA LYS A 85 -4.55 2.33 5.50
C LYS A 85 -4.59 1.68 4.12
N GLN A 86 -4.35 2.47 3.10
CA GLN A 86 -4.39 2.03 1.72
C GLN A 86 -3.34 2.76 0.89
N VAL A 87 -2.71 2.04 -0.03
CA VAL A 87 -1.86 2.62 -1.06
C VAL A 87 -2.05 1.91 -2.39
N ILE A 88 -2.10 2.69 -3.47
CA ILE A 88 -2.16 2.19 -4.84
C ILE A 88 -0.85 2.57 -5.53
N LEU A 89 -0.04 1.56 -5.84
CA LEU A 89 1.22 1.72 -6.56
C LEU A 89 1.01 1.39 -8.03
N VAL A 90 1.47 2.26 -8.93
CA VAL A 90 1.37 2.04 -10.37
C VAL A 90 2.71 1.56 -10.88
N PHE A 91 2.68 0.52 -11.70
CA PHE A 91 3.82 -0.04 -12.39
C PHE A 91 3.63 0.12 -13.89
N ASN A 92 4.73 0.45 -14.56
CA ASN A 92 4.83 0.54 -16.00
C ASN A 92 4.61 -0.85 -16.64
N THR A 93 4.44 -0.88 -17.96
CA THR A 93 4.32 -2.12 -18.75
C THR A 93 5.58 -2.98 -18.71
N ASP A 94 6.74 -2.39 -18.38
CA ASP A 94 8.01 -3.08 -18.16
C ASP A 94 8.12 -3.71 -16.75
N GLY A 95 7.10 -3.53 -15.89
CA GLY A 95 7.06 -4.06 -14.53
C GLY A 95 7.79 -3.19 -13.49
N THR A 96 8.27 -2.00 -13.85
CA THR A 96 8.94 -1.08 -12.93
C THR A 96 7.97 -0.10 -12.29
N PHE A 97 8.26 0.28 -11.05
CA PHE A 97 7.46 1.22 -10.27
C PHE A 97 7.47 2.60 -10.94
N GLN A 98 6.29 3.15 -11.17
CA GLN A 98 6.11 4.43 -11.82
C GLN A 98 5.84 5.54 -10.80
N ARG A 99 4.81 5.36 -9.96
CA ARG A 99 4.34 6.36 -9.00
C ARG A 99 3.35 5.78 -8.01
N ILE A 100 3.11 6.51 -6.93
CA ILE A 100 1.91 6.33 -6.10
C ILE A 100 0.75 7.04 -6.78
N PHE A 101 -0.35 6.33 -7.00
CA PHE A 101 -1.57 6.92 -7.55
C PHE A 101 -2.46 7.50 -6.45
N GLN A 102 -2.62 6.75 -5.36
CA GLN A 102 -3.45 7.15 -4.23
C GLN A 102 -2.89 6.57 -2.94
N MET A 103 -3.03 7.33 -1.86
CA MET A 103 -2.62 6.93 -0.53
C MET A 103 -3.63 7.46 0.50
N ASP A 104 -4.01 6.63 1.46
CA ASP A 104 -4.95 6.96 2.53
C ASP A 104 -4.48 6.34 3.85
N GLY A 105 -4.58 7.09 4.95
CA GLY A 105 -4.22 6.60 6.29
C GLY A 105 -2.72 6.32 6.52
N ILE A 106 -1.83 6.83 5.67
CA ILE A 106 -0.37 6.64 5.73
C ILE A 106 0.33 8.00 5.83
N GLN A 107 1.35 8.10 6.67
CA GLN A 107 2.18 9.30 6.83
C GLN A 107 3.53 9.11 6.15
N LEU A 108 3.82 9.96 5.17
CA LEU A 108 5.11 10.08 4.50
C LEU A 108 5.68 11.48 4.73
N SER A 109 7.01 11.61 4.65
CA SER A 109 7.65 12.93 4.67
C SER A 109 7.25 13.72 3.40
N PRO A 110 7.18 15.07 3.47
CA PRO A 110 6.81 15.91 2.33
C PRO A 110 7.72 15.71 1.11
N GLU A 111 9.02 15.48 1.35
CA GLU A 111 10.03 15.18 0.33
C GLU A 111 9.76 13.86 -0.42
N ASP A 112 9.32 12.81 0.29
CA ASP A 112 8.98 11.53 -0.31
C ASP A 112 7.65 11.59 -1.06
N LEU A 113 6.68 12.37 -0.55
CA LEU A 113 5.43 12.64 -1.25
C LEU A 113 5.70 13.29 -2.61
N GLU A 114 6.50 14.35 -2.66
CA GLU A 114 6.81 15.03 -3.92
C GLU A 114 7.51 14.08 -4.91
N ARG A 115 8.47 13.30 -4.43
CA ARG A 115 9.20 12.34 -5.27
C ARG A 115 8.28 11.25 -5.82
N LEU A 116 7.40 10.68 -5.00
CA LEU A 116 6.61 9.50 -5.34
C LEU A 116 5.28 9.82 -6.06
N PHE A 117 4.78 11.06 -5.95
CA PHE A 117 3.55 11.51 -6.63
C PHE A 117 3.81 12.40 -7.85
N SER A 118 4.78 13.31 -7.80
CA SER A 118 4.82 14.46 -8.73
C SER A 118 5.68 14.25 -9.96
N ARG A 119 6.62 13.29 -9.96
CA ARG A 119 7.57 13.12 -11.07
C ARG A 119 7.25 11.90 -11.92
N PRO A 120 6.84 12.06 -13.19
CA PRO A 120 6.73 10.93 -14.09
C PRO A 120 8.11 10.29 -14.29
N ALA A 121 8.17 8.95 -14.22
CA ALA A 121 9.39 8.15 -14.41
C ALA A 121 10.21 8.53 -15.67
N ALA A 122 9.54 9.07 -16.70
CA ALA A 122 10.15 9.56 -17.93
C ALA A 122 11.21 10.66 -17.68
N GLU A 123 11.04 11.54 -16.69
CA GLU A 123 12.04 12.57 -16.38
C GLU A 123 13.28 12.00 -15.71
N HIS A 124 13.14 10.92 -14.91
CA HIS A 124 14.26 10.26 -14.27
C HIS A 124 15.12 9.47 -15.26
N ALA A 125 14.49 8.82 -16.25
CA ALA A 125 15.19 8.15 -17.34
C ALA A 125 15.96 9.15 -18.23
N HIS A 126 15.35 10.30 -18.56
CA HIS A 126 16.02 11.34 -19.35
C HIS A 126 17.18 12.01 -18.61
N ARG A 127 17.06 12.28 -17.31
CA ARG A 127 18.17 12.87 -16.53
C ARG A 127 19.35 11.91 -16.38
N GLN A 128 19.12 10.62 -16.14
CA GLN A 128 20.22 9.65 -16.06
C GLN A 128 20.93 9.46 -17.40
N ARG A 129 20.20 9.49 -18.51
CA ARG A 129 20.80 9.42 -19.85
C ARG A 129 21.68 10.64 -20.15
N ASN A 130 21.19 11.85 -19.90
CA ASN A 130 21.98 13.07 -20.10
C ASN A 130 23.22 13.13 -19.19
N GLN A 131 23.12 12.62 -17.96
CA GLN A 131 24.23 12.64 -17.01
C GLN A 131 25.29 11.56 -17.31
N GLY A 132 24.91 10.48 -17.99
CA GLY A 132 25.83 9.49 -18.56
C GLY A 132 26.57 10.02 -19.79
N ASP A 133 25.87 10.71 -20.69
CA ASP A 133 26.47 11.32 -21.89
C ASP A 133 27.50 12.40 -21.54
N LEU A 134 27.21 13.26 -20.55
CA LEU A 134 28.15 14.30 -20.11
C LEU A 134 29.46 13.76 -19.51
N ARG A 135 29.46 12.51 -19.01
CA ARG A 135 30.68 11.85 -18.51
C ARG A 135 31.48 11.18 -19.62
N ALA A 136 30.84 10.75 -20.71
CA ALA A 136 31.51 10.10 -21.84
C ALA A 136 32.21 11.10 -22.80
N ILE A 137 31.93 12.40 -22.67
CA ILE A 137 32.55 13.47 -23.49
C ILE A 137 33.76 14.10 -22.77
N ALA A 138 34.04 13.69 -21.52
CA ALA A 138 35.11 14.25 -20.68
C ALA A 138 36.39 13.38 -20.60
N ASP A 139 36.45 12.27 -21.35
CA ASP A 139 37.64 11.44 -21.57
C ASP A 139 38.07 11.54 -23.04
#